data_AF-A0A965CDQ3-F1
#
_entry.id   AF-A0A965CDQ3-F1
#
_cell.length_a   1.000
_cell.length_b   1.000
_cell.length_c   1.000
_cell.angle_alpha   90.00
_cell.angle_beta   90.00
_cell.angle_gamma   90.00
#
_symmetry.space_group_name_H-M   'P 1'
#
loop_
_entity.id
_entity.type
_entity.pdbx_description
1 polymer ?
#
loop_
_entity_poly.entity_id
_entity_poly.type
_entity_poly.pdbx_seq_one_letter_code
_entity_poly.pdbx_strand_id
1 'polypeptide(L)'
;MSRTLTAADRSALIRLAVTLPVGSDERRAILAGLSRAPRTATEINIPGKHILENAQVSGRAQVFGQAKVSGDSKVWGNARVFGKASIEDTAEVFDNAKVYGNESWVRGEAKVYGNAELFDGTVSNEAEVFGNAQLFSAQVFDYAMVFGNAQVSNSTVAGNAKVFGDAKISGRAAVYEDARIGGTAVILGGKWDGSEGEILSGTWRAPGVPA
;
A
#
# COMPACT_ATOMS: atom_id res chain seq x y z
N MET A 1 9.74 -28.98 -21.21
CA MET A 1 9.90 -29.92 -20.07
C MET A 1 10.89 -29.30 -19.09
N SER A 2 10.41 -28.77 -17.95
CA SER A 2 11.28 -28.24 -16.89
C SER A 2 11.76 -29.41 -16.04
N ARG A 3 13.06 -29.73 -16.10
CA ARG A 3 13.66 -30.78 -15.27
C ARG A 3 14.18 -30.14 -13.98
N THR A 4 13.64 -30.54 -12.84
CA THR A 4 14.08 -30.04 -11.53
C THR A 4 15.52 -30.48 -11.27
N LEU A 5 16.42 -29.53 -11.01
CA LEU A 5 17.82 -29.81 -10.68
C LEU A 5 17.92 -30.46 -9.30
N THR A 6 18.59 -31.60 -9.22
CA THR A 6 18.90 -32.28 -7.95
C THR A 6 19.96 -31.50 -7.16
N ALA A 7 20.15 -31.82 -5.88
CA ALA A 7 21.21 -31.21 -5.07
C ALA A 7 22.62 -31.44 -5.68
N ALA A 8 22.84 -32.63 -6.26
CA ALA A 8 24.09 -32.96 -6.96
C ALA A 8 24.28 -32.10 -8.22
N ASP A 9 23.21 -31.88 -9.00
CA ASP A 9 23.26 -31.03 -10.19
C ASP A 9 23.59 -29.57 -9.82
N ARG A 10 23.01 -29.07 -8.73
CA ARG A 10 23.30 -27.72 -8.22
C ARG A 10 24.74 -27.58 -7.75
N SER A 11 25.26 -28.55 -7.01
CA SER A 11 26.66 -28.55 -6.57
C SER A 11 27.64 -28.60 -7.74
N ALA A 12 27.33 -29.35 -8.80
CA ALA A 12 28.14 -29.38 -10.02
C ALA A 12 28.14 -28.03 -10.75
N LEU A 13 26.97 -27.40 -10.88
CA LEU A 13 26.83 -26.08 -11.51
C LEU A 13 27.52 -24.96 -10.72
N ILE A 14 27.51 -25.01 -9.38
CA ILE A 14 28.26 -24.06 -8.55
C ILE A 14 29.77 -24.21 -8.79
N ARG A 15 30.27 -25.45 -8.80
CA ARG A 15 31.70 -25.71 -9.09
C ARG A 15 32.09 -25.22 -10.48
N LEU A 16 31.23 -25.43 -11.48
CA LEU A 16 31.45 -24.93 -12.83
C LEU A 16 31.47 -23.39 -12.88
N ALA A 17 30.52 -22.72 -12.23
CA ALA A 17 30.47 -21.25 -12.19
C ALA A 17 31.71 -20.62 -11.54
N VAL A 18 32.31 -21.29 -10.55
CA VAL A 18 33.55 -20.83 -9.88
C VAL A 18 34.76 -20.90 -10.82
N THR A 19 34.76 -21.81 -11.80
CA THR A 19 35.85 -21.91 -12.78
C THR A 19 35.77 -20.89 -13.92
N LEU A 20 34.65 -20.19 -14.07
CA LEU A 20 34.44 -19.20 -15.12
C LEU A 20 34.89 -17.79 -14.69
N PRO A 21 35.38 -16.95 -15.61
CA PRO A 21 35.78 -15.57 -15.32
C PRO A 21 34.66 -14.77 -14.64
N VAL A 22 35.02 -13.98 -13.63
CA VAL A 22 34.07 -13.08 -12.96
C VAL A 22 33.50 -12.10 -13.99
N GLY A 23 32.18 -12.11 -14.16
CA GLY A 23 31.49 -11.22 -15.10
C GLY A 23 31.20 -11.80 -16.49
N SER A 24 31.65 -13.03 -16.79
CA SER A 24 31.30 -13.68 -18.07
C SER A 24 29.81 -13.98 -18.18
N ASP A 25 29.28 -13.94 -19.40
CA ASP A 25 27.88 -14.20 -19.67
C ASP A 25 27.49 -15.64 -19.32
N GLU A 26 28.40 -16.61 -19.51
CA GLU A 26 28.15 -18.00 -19.10
C GLU A 26 28.06 -18.13 -17.57
N ARG A 27 28.92 -17.42 -16.82
CA ARG A 27 28.88 -17.43 -15.35
C ARG A 27 27.59 -16.80 -14.83
N ARG A 28 27.14 -15.71 -15.45
CA ARG A 28 25.88 -15.05 -15.11
C ARG A 28 24.67 -15.94 -15.41
N ALA A 29 24.65 -16.62 -16.55
CA ALA A 29 23.57 -17.52 -16.93
C ALA A 29 23.42 -18.70 -15.97
N ILE A 30 24.54 -19.31 -15.55
CA ILE A 30 24.53 -20.44 -14.58
C ILE A 30 24.05 -19.98 -13.20
N LEU A 31 24.56 -18.84 -12.70
CA LEU A 31 24.16 -18.32 -11.39
C LEU A 31 22.69 -17.87 -11.38
N ALA A 32 22.19 -17.28 -12.48
CA ALA A 32 20.78 -16.96 -12.64
C ALA A 32 19.89 -18.22 -12.64
N GLY A 33 20.35 -19.29 -13.29
CA GLY A 33 19.67 -20.60 -13.27
C GLY A 33 19.63 -21.26 -11.89
N LEU A 34 20.68 -21.07 -11.07
CA LEU A 34 20.76 -21.58 -9.69
C LEU A 34 19.88 -20.79 -8.70
N SER A 35 19.71 -19.48 -8.92
CA SER A 35 18.84 -18.60 -8.13
C SER A 35 17.35 -18.94 -8.27
N ARG A 36 16.97 -19.60 -9.38
CA ARG A 36 15.66 -20.22 -9.58
C ARG A 36 15.51 -21.53 -8.79
N ALA A 37 15.90 -21.53 -7.52
CA ALA A 37 15.37 -22.52 -6.60
C ALA A 37 13.84 -22.38 -6.58
N PRO A 38 13.06 -23.47 -6.49
CA PRO A 38 11.66 -23.31 -6.13
C PRO A 38 11.67 -22.71 -4.73
N ARG A 39 11.42 -21.42 -4.63
CA ARG A 39 11.10 -20.81 -3.35
C ARG A 39 9.84 -21.52 -2.93
N THR A 40 9.89 -22.22 -1.80
CA THR A 40 8.71 -22.61 -1.04
C THR A 40 8.04 -21.34 -0.50
N ALA A 41 7.64 -20.43 -1.38
CA ALA A 41 6.44 -19.67 -1.15
C ALA A 41 5.34 -20.67 -1.51
N THR A 42 4.43 -20.94 -0.59
CA THR A 42 3.11 -21.43 -0.96
C THR A 42 2.58 -20.51 -2.05
N GLU A 43 2.78 -20.89 -3.32
CA GLU A 43 2.09 -20.29 -4.46
C GLU A 43 0.61 -20.50 -4.18
N ILE A 44 -0.04 -19.47 -3.64
CA ILE A 44 -1.50 -19.43 -3.64
C ILE A 44 -1.89 -19.06 -5.07
N ASN A 45 -1.78 -20.06 -5.94
CA ASN A 45 -2.28 -20.05 -7.31
C ASN A 45 -3.81 -19.94 -7.23
N ILE A 46 -4.34 -18.70 -7.24
CA ILE A 46 -5.77 -18.46 -7.37
C ILE A 46 -6.04 -18.07 -8.83
N PRO A 47 -6.87 -18.84 -9.54
CA PRO A 47 -7.27 -18.52 -10.91
C PRO A 47 -7.83 -17.08 -11.00
N GLY A 48 -7.25 -16.26 -11.88
CA GLY A 48 -7.68 -14.87 -12.12
C GLY A 48 -6.95 -13.78 -11.32
N LYS A 49 -5.89 -14.11 -10.56
CA LYS A 49 -5.10 -13.10 -9.83
C LYS A 49 -3.92 -12.55 -10.66
N HIS A 50 -3.78 -11.22 -10.68
CA HIS A 50 -2.61 -10.51 -11.20
C HIS A 50 -1.60 -10.22 -10.08
N ILE A 51 -1.00 -11.27 -9.50
CA ILE A 51 0.15 -11.13 -8.61
C ILE A 51 1.41 -11.22 -9.50
N LEU A 52 2.21 -10.16 -9.53
CA LEU A 52 3.34 -9.98 -10.46
C LEU A 52 4.62 -9.71 -9.68
N GLU A 53 5.77 -9.92 -10.34
CA GLU A 53 7.10 -9.58 -9.81
C GLU A 53 7.42 -10.29 -8.48
N ASN A 54 7.89 -9.57 -7.47
CA ASN A 54 8.25 -10.09 -6.16
C ASN A 54 7.11 -9.98 -5.15
N ALA A 55 5.90 -9.62 -5.60
CA ALA A 55 4.77 -9.38 -4.75
C ALA A 55 4.42 -10.62 -3.91
N GLN A 56 4.13 -10.40 -2.63
CA GLN A 56 3.83 -11.46 -1.68
C GLN A 56 2.40 -11.35 -1.18
N VAL A 57 1.61 -12.41 -1.34
CA VAL A 57 0.28 -12.52 -0.71
C VAL A 57 0.28 -13.71 0.23
N SER A 58 0.09 -13.48 1.53
CA SER A 58 0.21 -14.53 2.56
C SER A 58 -0.85 -14.41 3.68
N GLY A 59 -0.86 -15.35 4.61
CA GLY A 59 -1.88 -15.40 5.67
C GLY A 59 -3.26 -15.78 5.15
N ARG A 60 -4.31 -15.08 5.62
CA ARG A 60 -5.69 -15.17 5.14
C ARG A 60 -6.03 -14.05 4.14
N ALA A 61 -5.03 -13.38 3.56
CA ALA A 61 -5.24 -12.27 2.65
C ALA A 61 -5.98 -12.70 1.37
N GLN A 62 -6.91 -11.86 0.90
CA GLN A 62 -7.76 -12.13 -0.25
C GLN A 62 -7.52 -11.12 -1.38
N VAL A 63 -6.85 -11.62 -2.41
CA VAL A 63 -6.68 -11.15 -3.80
C VAL A 63 -7.85 -11.38 -4.78
N PHE A 64 -8.79 -10.50 -5.10
CA PHE A 64 -9.86 -10.89 -6.07
C PHE A 64 -10.43 -9.78 -6.94
N GLY A 65 -11.25 -10.13 -7.94
CA GLY A 65 -11.74 -9.18 -8.95
C GLY A 65 -10.68 -8.88 -10.02
N GLN A 66 -10.57 -7.62 -10.43
CA GLN A 66 -9.53 -7.12 -11.34
C GLN A 66 -8.32 -6.54 -10.58
N ALA A 67 -8.19 -6.87 -9.30
CA ALA A 67 -7.13 -6.33 -8.45
C ALA A 67 -5.75 -6.84 -8.87
N LYS A 68 -4.75 -5.98 -8.74
CA LYS A 68 -3.36 -6.21 -9.11
C LYS A 68 -2.45 -6.00 -7.90
N VAL A 69 -1.44 -6.86 -7.77
CA VAL A 69 -0.38 -6.73 -6.77
C VAL A 69 0.94 -6.96 -7.50
N SER A 70 1.83 -5.97 -7.52
CA SER A 70 3.11 -5.99 -8.23
C SER A 70 4.22 -5.31 -7.41
N GLY A 71 5.46 -5.25 -7.92
CA GLY A 71 6.60 -4.73 -7.17
C GLY A 71 7.17 -5.73 -6.16
N ASP A 72 7.80 -5.19 -5.13
CA ASP A 72 8.19 -5.86 -3.88
C ASP A 72 7.06 -5.74 -2.82
N SER A 73 5.84 -5.43 -3.24
CA SER A 73 4.71 -5.18 -2.36
C SER A 73 4.24 -6.44 -1.63
N LYS A 74 3.53 -6.23 -0.53
CA LYS A 74 3.16 -7.30 0.37
C LYS A 74 1.74 -7.12 0.90
N VAL A 75 0.95 -8.19 0.78
CA VAL A 75 -0.41 -8.27 1.30
C VAL A 75 -0.52 -9.45 2.25
N TRP A 76 -0.81 -9.23 3.53
CA TRP A 76 -0.87 -10.33 4.51
C TRP A 76 -1.95 -10.13 5.58
N GLY A 77 -2.01 -11.03 6.57
CA GLY A 77 -3.04 -10.99 7.62
C GLY A 77 -4.40 -11.45 7.08
N ASN A 78 -5.47 -10.73 7.39
CA ASN A 78 -6.82 -10.90 6.83
C ASN A 78 -7.15 -9.82 5.77
N ALA A 79 -6.15 -9.14 5.19
CA ALA A 79 -6.36 -8.04 4.27
C ALA A 79 -7.17 -8.46 3.03
N ARG A 80 -7.99 -7.56 2.50
CA ARG A 80 -8.83 -7.80 1.32
C ARG A 80 -8.59 -6.74 0.27
N VAL A 81 -8.05 -7.15 -0.87
CA VAL A 81 -7.83 -6.27 -2.03
C VAL A 81 -8.75 -6.74 -3.15
N PHE A 82 -9.62 -5.86 -3.63
CA PHE A 82 -10.62 -6.22 -4.64
C PHE A 82 -11.06 -5.07 -5.54
N GLY A 83 -11.98 -5.31 -6.47
CA GLY A 83 -12.33 -4.34 -7.51
C GLY A 83 -11.22 -4.23 -8.55
N LYS A 84 -10.83 -3.01 -8.94
CA LYS A 84 -9.69 -2.67 -9.81
C LYS A 84 -8.51 -2.10 -9.01
N ALA A 85 -8.42 -2.41 -7.72
CA ALA A 85 -7.36 -1.91 -6.85
C ALA A 85 -5.96 -2.40 -7.29
N SER A 86 -4.96 -1.53 -7.13
CA SER A 86 -3.55 -1.79 -7.44
C SER A 86 -2.70 -1.60 -6.19
N ILE A 87 -1.93 -2.61 -5.82
CA ILE A 87 -0.88 -2.53 -4.79
C ILE A 87 0.48 -2.70 -5.49
N GLU A 88 1.33 -1.69 -5.43
CA GLU A 88 2.53 -1.58 -6.27
C GLU A 88 3.76 -1.19 -5.43
N ASP A 89 4.94 -1.17 -6.05
CA ASP A 89 6.22 -0.81 -5.43
C ASP A 89 6.56 -1.65 -4.18
N THR A 90 6.86 -1.02 -3.04
CA THR A 90 7.19 -1.66 -1.76
C THR A 90 6.03 -1.59 -0.76
N ALA A 91 4.81 -1.25 -1.23
CA ALA A 91 3.66 -1.00 -0.38
C ALA A 91 3.24 -2.23 0.44
N GLU A 92 2.72 -1.98 1.64
CA GLU A 92 2.28 -3.03 2.56
C GLU A 92 0.80 -2.85 2.95
N VAL A 93 -0.01 -3.89 2.71
CA VAL A 93 -1.42 -3.94 3.11
C VAL A 93 -1.67 -5.14 4.00
N PHE A 94 -2.02 -4.92 5.26
CA PHE A 94 -2.09 -6.02 6.22
C PHE A 94 -3.19 -5.87 7.28
N ASP A 95 -3.19 -6.76 8.28
CA ASP A 95 -4.26 -6.91 9.28
C ASP A 95 -5.62 -7.15 8.63
N ASN A 96 -6.65 -6.35 8.92
CA ASN A 96 -8.00 -6.46 8.36
C ASN A 96 -8.28 -5.37 7.31
N ALA A 97 -7.24 -4.71 6.78
CA ALA A 97 -7.39 -3.61 5.84
C ALA A 97 -8.15 -4.02 4.57
N LYS A 98 -8.94 -3.10 4.03
CA LYS A 98 -9.67 -3.28 2.77
C LYS A 98 -9.26 -2.21 1.78
N VAL A 99 -8.85 -2.63 0.58
CA VAL A 99 -8.54 -1.73 -0.53
C VAL A 99 -9.38 -2.14 -1.73
N TYR A 100 -10.26 -1.25 -2.20
CA TYR A 100 -11.24 -1.60 -3.21
C TYR A 100 -11.80 -0.40 -3.96
N GLY A 101 -12.31 -0.61 -5.16
CA GLY A 101 -12.86 0.47 -5.98
C GLY A 101 -12.54 0.27 -7.45
N ASN A 102 -12.91 1.23 -8.28
CA ASN A 102 -12.46 1.35 -9.66
C ASN A 102 -11.09 1.99 -9.78
N GLU A 103 -10.71 2.85 -8.84
CA GLU A 103 -9.53 3.71 -8.89
C GLU A 103 -8.86 3.75 -7.51
N SER A 104 -8.33 2.60 -7.05
CA SER A 104 -7.64 2.52 -5.75
C SER A 104 -6.20 2.10 -5.90
N TRP A 105 -5.29 2.89 -5.33
CA TRP A 105 -3.85 2.64 -5.42
C TRP A 105 -3.18 2.72 -4.05
N VAL A 106 -2.35 1.74 -3.76
CA VAL A 106 -1.36 1.80 -2.68
C VAL A 106 0.01 1.57 -3.30
N ARG A 107 0.91 2.55 -3.20
CA ARG A 107 2.20 2.56 -3.91
C ARG A 107 3.29 3.28 -3.11
N GLY A 108 4.55 3.25 -3.57
CA GLY A 108 5.69 3.68 -2.78
C GLY A 108 5.91 2.78 -1.55
N GLU A 109 6.36 3.36 -0.44
CA GLU A 109 6.55 2.69 0.86
C GLU A 109 5.29 2.73 1.76
N ALA A 110 4.13 3.00 1.16
CA ALA A 110 2.90 3.27 1.89
C ALA A 110 2.37 2.04 2.63
N LYS A 111 1.72 2.28 3.78
CA LYS A 111 1.14 1.22 4.61
C LYS A 111 -0.34 1.44 4.86
N VAL A 112 -1.14 0.40 4.63
CA VAL A 112 -2.57 0.37 4.98
C VAL A 112 -2.85 -0.84 5.87
N TYR A 113 -3.21 -0.61 7.12
CA TYR A 113 -3.32 -1.69 8.13
C TYR A 113 -4.40 -1.44 9.19
N GLY A 114 -4.48 -2.29 10.22
CA GLY A 114 -5.61 -2.30 11.14
C GLY A 114 -6.91 -2.72 10.45
N ASN A 115 -8.00 -1.98 10.69
CA ASN A 115 -9.30 -2.12 10.03
C ASN A 115 -9.55 -1.00 9.00
N ALA A 116 -8.50 -0.36 8.49
CA ALA A 116 -8.63 0.75 7.56
C ALA A 116 -9.34 0.33 6.25
N GLU A 117 -10.15 1.25 5.71
CA GLU A 117 -10.82 1.07 4.43
C GLU A 117 -10.43 2.17 3.45
N LEU A 118 -9.92 1.77 2.29
CA LEU A 118 -9.63 2.63 1.15
C LEU A 118 -10.59 2.31 0.01
N PHE A 119 -11.43 3.28 -0.35
CA PHE A 119 -12.35 3.22 -1.48
C PHE A 119 -12.10 4.32 -2.50
N ASP A 120 -11.81 3.95 -3.75
CA ASP A 120 -11.58 4.89 -4.87
C ASP A 120 -10.55 6.00 -4.56
N GLY A 121 -9.54 5.69 -3.73
CA GLY A 121 -8.52 6.66 -3.31
C GLY A 121 -7.09 6.15 -3.47
N THR A 122 -6.14 7.03 -3.18
CA THR A 122 -4.70 6.75 -3.30
C THR A 122 -4.01 6.93 -1.95
N VAL A 123 -3.17 5.97 -1.58
CA VAL A 123 -2.18 6.11 -0.51
C VAL A 123 -0.80 5.89 -1.12
N SER A 124 0.11 6.85 -1.02
CA SER A 124 1.43 6.75 -1.67
C SER A 124 2.58 7.34 -0.86
N ASN A 125 3.81 7.18 -1.35
CA ASN A 125 5.05 7.60 -0.68
C ASN A 125 5.19 6.85 0.66
N GLU A 126 5.53 7.51 1.76
CA GLU A 126 5.69 6.92 3.10
C GLU A 126 4.41 7.00 3.95
N ALA A 127 3.25 7.28 3.35
CA ALA A 127 2.02 7.54 4.07
C ALA A 127 1.47 6.29 4.79
N GLU A 128 0.86 6.50 5.96
CA GLU A 128 0.27 5.43 6.76
C GLU A 128 -1.22 5.66 7.03
N VAL A 129 -2.06 4.67 6.72
CA VAL A 129 -3.49 4.66 7.01
C VAL A 129 -3.83 3.44 7.87
N PHE A 130 -4.32 3.67 9.09
CA PHE A 130 -4.51 2.59 10.06
C PHE A 130 -5.65 2.83 11.06
N GLY A 131 -5.82 1.93 12.03
CA GLY A 131 -6.97 1.96 12.93
C GLY A 131 -8.26 1.58 12.20
N ASN A 132 -9.34 2.32 12.39
CA ASN A 132 -10.61 2.19 11.68
C ASN A 132 -10.81 3.33 10.66
N ALA A 133 -9.73 3.92 10.15
CA ALA A 133 -9.80 5.04 9.21
C ALA A 133 -10.55 4.64 7.92
N GLN A 134 -11.37 5.56 7.41
CA GLN A 134 -12.16 5.37 6.20
C GLN A 134 -11.84 6.46 5.18
N LEU A 135 -11.32 6.06 4.02
CA LEU A 135 -10.95 6.94 2.93
C LEU A 135 -11.86 6.67 1.73
N PHE A 136 -12.57 7.71 1.27
CA PHE A 136 -13.48 7.65 0.11
C PHE A 136 -13.08 8.71 -0.91
N SER A 137 -12.55 8.31 -2.07
CA SER A 137 -12.05 9.29 -3.05
C SER A 137 -11.03 10.27 -2.44
N ALA A 138 -10.19 9.76 -1.53
CA ALA A 138 -9.20 10.52 -0.79
C ALA A 138 -7.79 10.25 -1.31
N GLN A 139 -6.92 11.25 -1.21
CA GLN A 139 -5.50 11.13 -1.54
C GLN A 139 -4.67 11.37 -0.29
N VAL A 140 -3.84 10.40 0.08
CA VAL A 140 -2.92 10.48 1.23
C VAL A 140 -1.51 10.19 0.73
N PHE A 141 -0.58 11.12 0.91
CA PHE A 141 0.79 10.96 0.41
C PHE A 141 1.82 11.66 1.31
N ASP A 142 3.10 11.60 0.92
CA ASP A 142 4.27 11.97 1.72
C ASP A 142 4.34 11.15 3.02
N TYR A 143 4.49 11.81 4.18
CA TYR A 143 4.57 11.19 5.51
C TYR A 143 3.23 11.29 6.28
N ALA A 144 2.14 11.53 5.57
CA ALA A 144 0.84 11.77 6.18
C ALA A 144 0.31 10.52 6.91
N MET A 145 -0.37 10.75 8.04
CA MET A 145 -0.98 9.69 8.84
C MET A 145 -2.49 9.90 8.98
N VAL A 146 -3.30 8.92 8.59
CA VAL A 146 -4.75 8.93 8.83
C VAL A 146 -5.13 7.71 9.69
N PHE A 147 -5.63 7.96 10.90
CA PHE A 147 -5.85 6.88 11.87
C PHE A 147 -7.01 7.12 12.85
N GLY A 148 -7.22 6.20 13.78
CA GLY A 148 -8.40 6.24 14.66
C GLY A 148 -9.65 5.87 13.87
N ASN A 149 -10.76 6.58 14.06
CA ASN A 149 -11.99 6.44 13.29
C ASN A 149 -12.15 7.58 12.25
N ALA A 150 -11.04 8.20 11.83
CA ALA A 150 -11.06 9.34 10.94
C ALA A 150 -11.71 8.99 9.59
N GLN A 151 -12.49 9.92 9.06
CA GLN A 151 -13.16 9.80 7.77
C GLN A 151 -12.66 10.89 6.84
N VAL A 152 -12.03 10.52 5.74
CA VAL A 152 -11.54 11.46 4.72
C VAL A 152 -12.26 11.15 3.41
N SER A 153 -12.94 12.16 2.86
CA SER A 153 -13.72 12.00 1.63
C SER A 153 -13.44 13.12 0.64
N ASN A 154 -13.21 12.80 -0.64
CA ASN A 154 -12.99 13.80 -1.69
C ASN A 154 -11.99 14.88 -1.30
N SER A 155 -10.89 14.51 -0.65
CA SER A 155 -9.94 15.43 0.02
C SER A 155 -8.52 14.88 -0.01
N THR A 156 -7.56 15.74 0.27
CA THR A 156 -6.13 15.44 0.25
C THR A 156 -5.53 15.60 1.65
N VAL A 157 -4.69 14.64 2.05
CA VAL A 157 -3.82 14.71 3.24
C VAL A 157 -2.37 14.47 2.80
N ALA A 158 -1.46 15.39 3.10
CA ALA A 158 -0.08 15.39 2.60
C ALA A 158 0.92 15.92 3.62
N GLY A 159 2.21 15.98 3.28
CA GLY A 159 3.26 16.41 4.21
C GLY A 159 3.41 15.49 5.41
N ASN A 160 3.55 16.05 6.62
CA ASN A 160 3.58 15.33 7.90
C ASN A 160 2.20 15.33 8.60
N ALA A 161 1.13 15.66 7.87
CA ALA A 161 -0.16 15.93 8.47
C ALA A 161 -0.75 14.68 9.14
N LYS A 162 -1.50 14.91 10.22
CA LYS A 162 -2.14 13.85 11.00
C LYS A 162 -3.63 14.10 11.10
N VAL A 163 -4.42 13.17 10.59
CA VAL A 163 -5.88 13.13 10.74
C VAL A 163 -6.26 11.95 11.63
N PHE A 164 -6.89 12.21 12.77
CA PHE A 164 -7.10 11.19 13.80
C PHE A 164 -8.41 11.35 14.59
N GLY A 165 -8.67 10.43 15.52
CA GLY A 165 -9.91 10.45 16.31
C GLY A 165 -11.13 10.14 15.45
N ASP A 166 -12.23 10.84 15.66
CA ASP A 166 -13.47 10.76 14.87
C ASP A 166 -13.59 11.91 13.86
N ALA A 167 -12.46 12.51 13.47
CA ALA A 167 -12.43 13.67 12.58
C ALA A 167 -13.01 13.34 11.19
N LYS A 168 -13.74 14.30 10.60
CA LYS A 168 -14.37 14.17 9.29
C LYS A 168 -13.86 15.24 8.35
N ILE A 169 -13.19 14.85 7.28
CA ILE A 169 -12.61 15.73 6.27
C ILE A 169 -13.36 15.53 4.95
N SER A 170 -13.89 16.61 4.39
CA SER A 170 -14.63 16.56 3.13
C SER A 170 -14.55 17.87 2.35
N GLY A 171 -15.18 17.92 1.17
CA GLY A 171 -15.38 19.17 0.43
C GLY A 171 -14.15 19.69 -0.31
N ARG A 172 -13.29 18.80 -0.84
CA ARG A 172 -12.01 19.18 -1.47
C ARG A 172 -11.08 19.91 -0.51
N ALA A 173 -11.07 19.46 0.74
CA ALA A 173 -10.13 19.93 1.75
C ALA A 173 -8.71 19.46 1.40
N ALA A 174 -7.72 20.29 1.71
CA ALA A 174 -6.31 19.95 1.65
C ALA A 174 -5.66 20.18 3.02
N VAL A 175 -5.25 19.08 3.67
CA VAL A 175 -4.57 19.06 4.95
C VAL A 175 -3.10 18.70 4.68
N TYR A 176 -2.15 19.56 4.98
CA TYR A 176 -0.77 19.42 4.55
C TYR A 176 0.22 19.97 5.60
N GLU A 177 1.52 19.97 5.28
CA GLU A 177 2.62 20.27 6.22
C GLU A 177 2.44 19.54 7.56
N ASP A 178 2.47 20.25 8.68
CA ASP A 178 2.40 19.69 10.03
C ASP A 178 0.97 19.78 10.62
N ALA A 179 -0.06 19.91 9.77
CA ALA A 179 -1.45 20.03 10.21
C ALA A 179 -1.93 18.84 11.05
N ARG A 180 -2.65 19.13 12.12
CA ARG A 180 -3.16 18.13 13.07
C ARG A 180 -4.65 18.33 13.28
N ILE A 181 -5.44 17.40 12.73
CA ILE A 181 -6.90 17.44 12.80
C ILE A 181 -7.38 16.17 13.49
N GLY A 182 -8.08 16.33 14.62
CA GLY A 182 -8.35 15.26 15.56
C GLY A 182 -9.73 15.35 16.20
N GLY A 183 -9.95 14.49 17.19
CA GLY A 183 -11.15 14.50 18.02
C GLY A 183 -12.42 14.39 17.18
N THR A 184 -13.37 15.31 17.37
CA THR A 184 -14.66 15.32 16.63
C THR A 184 -14.72 16.42 15.58
N ALA A 185 -13.57 16.92 15.11
CA ALA A 185 -13.50 18.00 14.15
C ALA A 185 -14.19 17.65 12.82
N VAL A 186 -14.91 18.60 12.24
CA VAL A 186 -15.53 18.47 10.92
C VAL A 186 -14.96 19.56 10.01
N ILE A 187 -14.37 19.16 8.90
CA ILE A 187 -13.70 20.03 7.94
C ILE A 187 -14.41 19.91 6.59
N LEU A 188 -14.88 21.04 6.08
CA LEU A 188 -15.71 21.15 4.88
C LEU A 188 -15.05 22.07 3.84
N GLY A 189 -13.97 21.60 3.23
CA GLY A 189 -13.20 22.28 2.19
C GLY A 189 -12.32 23.41 2.70
N GLY A 190 -11.18 23.66 2.03
CA GLY A 190 -10.18 24.64 2.47
C GLY A 190 -8.76 24.09 2.48
N LYS A 191 -7.84 24.83 3.07
CA LYS A 191 -6.41 24.51 3.18
C LYS A 191 -5.94 24.67 4.62
N TRP A 192 -5.24 23.66 5.16
CA TRP A 192 -4.68 23.69 6.51
C TRP A 192 -3.27 23.12 6.51
N ASP A 193 -2.32 23.94 6.93
CA ASP A 193 -0.90 23.59 7.11
C ASP A 193 -0.50 23.40 8.58
N GLY A 194 -1.43 23.61 9.52
CA GLY A 194 -1.18 23.51 10.96
C GLY A 194 -0.66 24.80 11.59
N SER A 195 -0.49 25.89 10.83
CA SER A 195 -0.03 27.19 11.36
C SER A 195 -0.95 27.80 12.42
N GLU A 196 -2.25 27.47 12.37
CA GLU A 196 -3.27 27.92 13.32
C GLU A 196 -3.43 26.98 14.55
N GLY A 197 -2.58 25.95 14.66
CA GLY A 197 -2.64 24.95 15.72
C GLY A 197 -3.53 23.75 15.40
N GLU A 198 -3.74 22.89 16.41
CA GLU A 198 -4.54 21.67 16.24
C GLU A 198 -6.05 21.98 16.19
N ILE A 199 -6.77 21.32 15.29
CA ILE A 199 -8.23 21.37 15.22
C ILE A 199 -8.79 20.06 15.79
N LEU A 200 -9.31 20.08 17.01
CA LEU A 200 -9.76 18.89 17.72
C LEU A 200 -11.30 18.77 17.85
N SER A 201 -12.03 19.82 17.53
CA SER A 201 -13.50 19.85 17.59
C SER A 201 -14.08 20.99 16.76
N GLY A 202 -15.40 21.02 16.62
CA GLY A 202 -16.12 22.05 15.87
C GLY A 202 -16.22 21.76 14.38
N THR A 203 -16.95 22.63 13.68
CA THR A 203 -17.12 22.56 12.22
C THR A 203 -16.45 23.75 11.56
N TRP A 204 -15.52 23.46 10.65
CA TRP A 204 -14.81 24.44 9.84
C TRP A 204 -15.24 24.31 8.38
N ARG A 205 -15.50 25.45 7.76
CA ARG A 205 -15.85 25.57 6.34
C ARG A 205 -14.87 26.53 5.69
N ALA A 206 -14.46 26.24 4.46
CA ALA A 206 -13.74 27.23 3.68
C ALA A 206 -14.59 28.51 3.54
N PRO A 207 -13.95 29.70 3.63
CA PRO A 207 -14.61 30.95 3.27
C PRO A 207 -15.23 30.84 1.87
N GLY A 208 -16.53 31.11 1.75
CA GLY A 208 -17.26 31.09 0.47
C GLY A 208 -17.98 29.79 0.10
N VAL A 209 -17.97 28.77 0.97
CA VAL A 209 -18.82 27.56 0.80
C VAL A 209 -20.20 27.82 1.45
N PRO A 210 -21.33 27.82 0.69
CA PRO A 210 -22.66 28.02 1.26
C PRO A 210 -23.02 26.97 2.33
N ALA A 211 -23.91 27.35 3.25
CA ALA A 211 -24.36 26.52 4.37
C ALA A 211 -24.95 25.17 3.92
#